data_AF-A0A949I7R5-F1
#
_entry.id   AF-A0A949I7R5-F1
#
_cell.length_a   1.000
_cell.length_b   1.000
_cell.length_c   1.000
_cell.angle_alpha   90.00
_cell.angle_beta   90.00
_cell.angle_gamma   90.00
#
_symmetry.space_group_name_H-M   'P 1'
#
loop_
_entity.id
_entity.type
_entity.pdbx_description
1 polymer ?
#
loop_
_entity_poly.entity_id
_entity_poly.type
_entity_poly.pdbx_seq_one_letter_code
_entity_poly.pdbx_strand_id
1 'polypeptide(L)'
;MSDAVSTTGIEIKHRSRALRTLVELVSSMRFSISLLTVICIASVIGTVLQQQQPAPNYVNQFGPFWYEVFATLTLYSVYSAWWFLLILAVLVTSTSLCIARNLPKIRSDLKTYKEDLQERSLRSFHHKAEVELAEPLTQVVQRVSGQLRVRGWKLKLQDRTTPDGAAVMVAGRIGSANKLGYLAAHGAIVLICLGGLFDGEMLLKLYMAATGKAPTRENFPLSAVPPQHLLPQGNPSYRGNVFVPEGGESRNAVINFSNGVMVQPLPFTIKLDKFVVDYYSTGMPKLFASDVELTDPRSGKTLKGRIEVNKPLSFDGVTIFQSSFDDGGSALKLKVWPMQGAGAQAFNLDGQVGGSTEIGNGKDKLTVEYTGLRVINVENMGDASGAATDVRKVDLRHTIEAQLGSGAGDGKKVLRNVGPSITYRLRDASGQAREFSNYMLPVELDGVKVFLSGVRSTAGDAMRYMRIPADENDSIDGFMRLRAALADPALRARAVDRLVGQAAGGSTAAAHMGEQLRFSASRALDLFAGAVPVVKGKPGVGGLEAVAEFLQTSVPPADRTNASDVFMRLLNAAIWNLNDVSREAAGLKALPQDEKSQRYVSQAMLALSDSFVYGAPVYLKL
;
A
#
# COMPACT_ATOMS: atom_id res chain seq x y z
N MET A 1 -62.65 6.51 -7.10
CA MET A 1 -61.69 5.67 -7.85
C MET A 1 -60.37 5.75 -7.12
N SER A 2 -59.84 4.61 -6.68
CA SER A 2 -58.53 4.54 -6.04
C SER A 2 -57.46 4.78 -7.10
N ASP A 3 -56.92 5.99 -7.16
CA ASP A 3 -55.68 6.25 -7.91
C ASP A 3 -54.55 5.49 -7.22
N ALA A 4 -54.36 4.24 -7.65
CA ALA A 4 -53.17 3.46 -7.34
C ALA A 4 -51.95 4.32 -7.70
N VAL A 5 -50.94 4.31 -6.83
CA VAL A 5 -49.69 5.04 -7.05
C VAL A 5 -49.07 4.51 -8.35
N SER A 6 -49.24 5.26 -9.44
CA SER A 6 -48.72 4.85 -10.74
C SER A 6 -47.19 4.84 -10.68
N THR A 7 -46.59 3.73 -11.12
CA THR A 7 -45.13 3.61 -11.27
C THR A 7 -44.61 4.20 -12.58
N THR A 8 -45.50 4.66 -13.47
CA THR A 8 -45.16 5.33 -14.73
C THR A 8 -44.61 6.73 -14.46
N GLY A 9 -43.85 7.31 -15.38
CA GLY A 9 -43.26 8.64 -15.21
C GLY A 9 -44.23 9.81 -15.37
N ILE A 10 -43.68 11.02 -15.43
CA ILE A 10 -44.35 12.28 -15.72
C ILE A 10 -44.62 12.34 -17.23
N GLU A 11 -45.90 12.46 -17.59
CA GLU A 11 -46.30 12.72 -18.97
C GLU A 11 -46.36 14.23 -19.22
N ILE A 12 -45.51 14.73 -20.11
CA ILE A 12 -45.54 16.14 -20.53
C ILE A 12 -46.31 16.30 -21.84
N LYS A 13 -47.08 17.39 -21.96
CA LYS A 13 -47.69 17.78 -23.23
C LYS A 13 -46.66 18.57 -24.06
N HIS A 14 -45.81 17.85 -24.78
CA HIS A 14 -44.77 18.45 -25.65
C HIS A 14 -44.89 17.93 -27.09
N ARG A 15 -44.48 18.71 -28.10
CA ARG A 15 -44.62 18.32 -29.52
C ARG A 15 -43.72 17.12 -29.88
N SER A 16 -42.48 17.10 -29.40
CA SER A 16 -41.56 15.96 -29.62
C SER A 16 -42.00 14.71 -28.84
N ARG A 17 -42.11 13.57 -29.54
CA ARG A 17 -42.37 12.26 -28.94
C ARG A 17 -41.17 11.76 -28.12
N ALA A 18 -39.95 12.00 -28.60
CA ALA A 18 -38.72 11.60 -27.91
C ALA A 18 -38.58 12.26 -26.54
N LEU A 19 -38.82 13.58 -26.44
CA LEU A 19 -38.78 14.29 -25.16
C LEU A 19 -39.84 13.80 -24.17
N ARG A 20 -41.04 13.46 -24.66
CA ARG A 20 -42.09 12.87 -23.81
C ARG A 20 -41.65 11.54 -23.22
N THR A 21 -41.21 10.61 -24.07
CA THR A 21 -40.77 9.29 -23.64
C THR A 21 -39.55 9.36 -22.72
N LEU A 22 -38.62 10.29 -22.97
CA LEU A 22 -37.43 10.48 -22.14
C LEU A 22 -37.79 10.99 -20.74
N VAL A 23 -38.66 12.00 -20.64
CA VAL A 23 -39.11 12.51 -19.33
C VAL A 23 -39.90 11.45 -18.57
N GLU A 24 -40.76 10.69 -19.27
CA GLU A 24 -41.50 9.58 -18.67
C GLU A 24 -40.55 8.47 -18.16
N LEU A 25 -39.53 8.11 -18.93
CA LEU A 25 -38.55 7.09 -18.52
C LEU A 25 -37.74 7.56 -17.32
N VAL A 26 -37.15 8.76 -17.38
CA VAL A 26 -36.27 9.29 -16.32
C VAL A 26 -37.03 9.55 -15.03
N SER A 27 -38.32 9.84 -15.08
CA SER A 27 -39.14 10.06 -13.87
C SER A 27 -39.90 8.81 -13.38
N SER A 28 -39.65 7.64 -14.00
CA SER A 28 -40.24 6.36 -13.62
C SER A 28 -39.55 5.75 -12.40
N MET A 29 -40.34 5.30 -11.42
CA MET A 29 -39.82 4.67 -10.20
C MET A 29 -39.08 3.36 -10.51
N ARG A 30 -39.56 2.59 -11.49
CA ARG A 30 -38.93 1.33 -11.90
C ARG A 30 -37.55 1.57 -12.51
N PHE A 31 -37.42 2.65 -13.28
CA PHE A 31 -36.15 3.03 -13.89
C PHE A 31 -35.12 3.42 -12.83
N SER A 32 -35.49 4.22 -11.82
CA SER A 32 -34.59 4.60 -10.73
C SER A 32 -34.10 3.38 -9.94
N ILE A 33 -34.97 2.41 -9.64
CA ILE A 33 -34.61 1.18 -8.92
C ILE A 33 -33.61 0.35 -9.73
N SER A 34 -33.85 0.16 -11.03
CA SER A 34 -32.89 -0.54 -11.90
C SER A 34 -31.53 0.17 -11.95
N LEU A 35 -31.54 1.50 -12.01
CA LEU A 35 -30.33 2.31 -12.04
C LEU A 35 -29.52 2.20 -10.74
N LEU A 36 -30.21 2.18 -9.60
CA LEU A 36 -29.58 1.94 -8.30
C LEU A 36 -28.89 0.57 -8.25
N THR A 37 -29.52 -0.49 -8.76
CA THR A 37 -28.91 -1.82 -8.86
C THR A 37 -27.63 -1.81 -9.70
N VAL A 38 -27.63 -1.10 -10.83
CA VAL A 38 -26.42 -0.96 -11.67
C VAL A 38 -25.30 -0.25 -10.93
N ILE A 39 -25.60 0.85 -10.20
CA ILE A 39 -24.63 1.56 -9.36
C ILE A 39 -24.07 0.64 -8.27
N CYS A 40 -24.91 -0.18 -7.63
CA CYS A 40 -24.47 -1.12 -6.61
C CYS A 40 -23.47 -2.14 -7.19
N ILE A 41 -23.76 -2.73 -8.35
CA ILE A 41 -22.85 -3.68 -9.01
C ILE A 41 -21.52 -3.00 -9.37
N ALA A 42 -21.57 -1.81 -9.97
CA ALA A 42 -20.38 -1.03 -10.31
C ALA A 42 -19.53 -0.71 -9.06
N SER A 43 -20.19 -0.37 -7.95
CA SER A 43 -19.52 -0.05 -6.68
C SER A 43 -18.82 -1.28 -6.10
N VAL A 44 -19.42 -2.48 -6.20
CA VAL A 44 -18.79 -3.73 -5.77
C VAL A 44 -17.50 -3.99 -6.55
N ILE A 45 -17.51 -3.81 -7.87
CA ILE A 45 -16.31 -3.95 -8.70
C ILE A 45 -15.21 -3.00 -8.23
N GLY A 46 -15.54 -1.73 -7.95
CA GLY A 46 -14.61 -0.74 -7.42
C GLY A 46 -14.05 -1.06 -6.04
N THR A 47 -14.79 -1.80 -5.19
CA THR A 47 -14.29 -2.24 -3.88
C THR A 47 -13.40 -3.48 -3.94
N VAL A 48 -13.65 -4.39 -4.88
CA VAL A 48 -12.86 -5.61 -5.05
C VAL A 48 -11.54 -5.31 -5.75
N LEU A 49 -11.58 -4.45 -6.77
CA LEU A 49 -10.39 -4.00 -7.48
C LEU A 49 -9.83 -2.76 -6.77
N GLN A 50 -8.69 -2.92 -6.09
CA GLN A 50 -8.03 -1.79 -5.44
C GLN A 50 -7.81 -0.66 -6.46
N GLN A 51 -8.29 0.54 -6.15
CA GLN A 51 -8.29 1.68 -7.08
C GLN A 51 -6.93 2.39 -7.10
N GLN A 52 -6.57 2.97 -8.25
CA GLN A 52 -5.38 3.83 -8.42
C GLN A 52 -4.02 3.21 -8.01
N GLN A 53 -3.85 1.88 -8.13
CA GLN A 53 -2.56 1.22 -7.90
C GLN A 53 -1.59 1.44 -9.09
N PRO A 54 -0.27 1.28 -8.89
CA PRO A 54 0.71 1.22 -9.97
C PRO A 54 0.41 0.10 -10.98
N ALA A 55 0.61 0.38 -12.27
CA ALA A 55 0.40 -0.57 -13.37
C ALA A 55 1.01 -1.98 -13.14
N PRO A 56 2.26 -2.12 -12.66
CA PRO A 56 2.85 -3.44 -12.43
C PRO A 56 2.05 -4.31 -11.46
N ASN A 57 1.41 -3.72 -10.45
CA ASN A 57 0.62 -4.48 -9.48
C ASN A 57 -0.58 -5.16 -10.16
N TYR A 58 -1.27 -4.44 -11.05
CA TYR A 58 -2.38 -4.99 -11.81
C TYR A 58 -1.93 -6.03 -12.85
N VAL A 59 -0.82 -5.77 -13.55
CA VAL A 59 -0.27 -6.73 -14.53
C VAL A 59 0.16 -8.03 -13.84
N ASN A 60 0.79 -7.95 -12.67
CA ASN A 60 1.21 -9.13 -11.91
C ASN A 60 0.00 -9.94 -11.41
N GLN A 61 -1.11 -9.28 -11.07
CA GLN A 61 -2.30 -9.94 -10.54
C GLN A 61 -3.20 -10.55 -11.62
N PHE A 62 -3.36 -9.87 -12.77
CA PHE A 62 -4.34 -10.24 -13.80
C PHE A 62 -3.71 -10.60 -15.16
N GLY A 63 -2.42 -10.35 -15.34
CA GLY A 63 -1.72 -10.48 -16.62
C GLY A 63 -1.92 -9.26 -17.54
N PRO A 64 -1.07 -9.12 -18.60
CA PRO A 64 -1.10 -7.97 -19.50
C PRO A 64 -2.44 -7.78 -20.25
N PHE A 65 -3.08 -8.87 -20.67
CA PHE A 65 -4.34 -8.83 -21.43
C PHE A 65 -5.48 -8.21 -20.62
N TRP A 66 -5.76 -8.75 -19.43
CA TRP A 66 -6.82 -8.23 -18.56
C TRP A 66 -6.50 -6.83 -18.06
N TYR A 67 -5.20 -6.52 -17.91
CA TYR A 67 -4.78 -5.17 -17.56
C TYR A 67 -5.32 -4.12 -18.56
N GLU A 68 -5.16 -4.37 -19.86
CA GLU A 68 -5.65 -3.48 -20.91
C GLU A 68 -7.18 -3.43 -20.99
N VAL A 69 -7.86 -4.57 -20.82
CA VAL A 69 -9.34 -4.62 -20.79
C VAL A 69 -9.90 -3.76 -19.66
N PHE A 70 -9.34 -3.87 -18.45
CA PHE A 70 -9.79 -3.06 -17.31
C PHE A 70 -9.41 -1.58 -17.45
N ALA A 71 -8.26 -1.29 -18.07
CA ALA A 71 -7.85 0.08 -18.37
C ALA A 71 -8.82 0.77 -19.34
N THR A 72 -9.19 0.09 -20.44
CA THR A 72 -10.12 0.63 -21.44
C THR A 72 -11.52 0.88 -20.87
N LEU A 73 -11.98 0.01 -19.96
CA LEU A 73 -13.23 0.18 -19.23
C LEU A 73 -13.14 1.17 -18.05
N THR A 74 -11.97 1.75 -17.77
CA THR A 74 -11.70 2.67 -16.65
C THR A 74 -12.01 2.07 -15.26
N LEU A 75 -11.83 0.75 -15.09
CA LEU A 75 -12.15 0.05 -13.84
C LEU A 75 -11.15 0.31 -12.70
N TYR A 76 -9.95 0.80 -13.00
CA TYR A 76 -8.98 1.20 -11.96
C TYR A 76 -9.33 2.53 -11.28
N SER A 77 -10.34 3.23 -11.81
CA SER A 77 -10.84 4.51 -11.31
C SER A 77 -12.37 4.63 -11.50
N VAL A 78 -13.12 3.60 -11.08
CA VAL A 78 -14.59 3.50 -11.30
C VAL A 78 -15.31 4.75 -10.81
N TYR A 79 -14.98 5.24 -9.61
CA TYR A 79 -15.69 6.36 -8.99
C TYR A 79 -15.49 7.70 -9.72
N SER A 80 -14.47 7.82 -10.56
CA SER A 80 -14.22 9.00 -11.39
C SER A 80 -14.40 8.73 -12.89
N ALA A 81 -14.85 7.52 -13.26
CA ALA A 81 -15.14 7.14 -14.63
C ALA A 81 -16.38 7.89 -15.15
N TRP A 82 -16.34 8.29 -16.42
CA TRP A 82 -17.40 9.10 -17.03
C TRP A 82 -18.76 8.37 -17.02
N TRP A 83 -18.76 7.04 -17.22
CA TRP A 83 -19.98 6.23 -17.25
C TRP A 83 -20.61 6.14 -15.86
N PHE A 84 -19.80 6.04 -14.80
CA PHE A 84 -20.29 5.97 -13.43
C PHE A 84 -20.92 7.31 -13.02
N LEU A 85 -20.24 8.42 -13.34
CA LEU A 85 -20.74 9.77 -13.10
C LEU A 85 -22.03 10.05 -13.88
N LEU A 86 -22.15 9.56 -15.12
CA LEU A 86 -23.37 9.68 -15.91
C LEU A 86 -24.55 8.95 -15.25
N ILE A 87 -24.34 7.69 -14.84
CA ILE A 87 -25.37 6.88 -14.17
C ILE A 87 -25.80 7.56 -12.85
N LEU A 88 -24.85 8.08 -12.08
CA LEU A 88 -25.12 8.82 -10.83
C LEU A 88 -25.91 10.10 -11.08
N ALA A 89 -25.54 10.89 -12.10
CA ALA A 89 -26.24 12.11 -12.48
C ALA A 89 -27.69 11.83 -12.94
N VAL A 90 -27.91 10.75 -13.69
CA VAL A 90 -29.25 10.30 -14.10
C VAL A 90 -30.07 9.87 -12.87
N LEU A 91 -29.47 9.18 -11.89
CA LEU A 91 -30.15 8.79 -10.66
C LEU A 91 -30.60 10.01 -9.85
N VAL A 92 -29.70 11.00 -9.67
CA VAL A 92 -30.01 12.25 -8.98
C VAL A 92 -31.15 12.98 -9.67
N THR A 93 -31.11 13.09 -10.99
CA THR A 93 -32.17 13.73 -11.78
C THR A 93 -33.50 12.99 -11.62
N SER A 94 -33.46 11.66 -11.73
CA SER A 94 -34.64 10.79 -11.62
C SER A 94 -35.32 10.92 -10.24
N THR A 95 -34.55 10.74 -9.17
CA THR A 95 -35.04 10.85 -7.79
C THR A 95 -35.53 12.25 -7.46
N SER A 96 -34.86 13.29 -7.96
CA SER A 96 -35.32 14.69 -7.82
C SER A 96 -36.66 14.93 -8.52
N LEU A 97 -36.86 14.38 -9.72
CA LEU A 97 -38.16 14.46 -10.42
C LEU A 97 -39.27 13.70 -9.66
N CYS A 98 -38.96 12.54 -9.05
CA CYS A 98 -39.90 11.82 -8.20
C CYS A 98 -40.33 12.66 -6.98
N ILE A 99 -39.39 13.37 -6.33
CA ILE A 99 -39.69 14.32 -5.25
C ILE A 99 -40.58 15.44 -5.78
N ALA A 100 -40.18 16.09 -6.88
CA ALA A 100 -40.90 17.23 -7.46
C ALA A 100 -42.35 16.88 -7.83
N ARG A 101 -42.58 15.67 -8.35
CA ARG A 101 -43.92 15.17 -8.68
C ARG A 101 -44.81 14.93 -7.45
N ASN A 102 -44.26 14.33 -6.40
CA ASN A 102 -45.06 13.91 -5.24
C ASN A 102 -45.23 15.00 -4.19
N LEU A 103 -44.34 16.01 -4.18
CA LEU A 103 -44.35 17.09 -3.19
C LEU A 103 -45.69 17.87 -3.13
N PRO A 104 -46.33 18.27 -4.26
CA PRO A 104 -47.61 18.98 -4.20
C PRO A 104 -48.72 18.15 -3.57
N LYS A 105 -48.80 16.86 -3.91
CA LYS A 105 -49.79 15.92 -3.36
C LYS A 105 -49.58 15.73 -1.85
N ILE A 106 -48.35 15.49 -1.43
CA ILE A 106 -48.00 15.34 -0.01
C ILE A 106 -48.34 16.62 0.76
N ARG A 107 -48.02 17.80 0.21
CA ARG A 107 -48.35 19.09 0.83
C ARG A 107 -49.86 19.31 0.96
N SER A 108 -50.64 18.93 -0.06
CA SER A 108 -52.11 18.96 -0.01
C SER A 108 -52.65 18.01 1.06
N ASP A 109 -52.23 16.74 1.02
CA ASP A 109 -52.64 15.71 1.99
C ASP A 109 -52.26 16.09 3.43
N LEU A 110 -51.19 16.84 3.66
CA LEU A 110 -50.81 17.36 4.98
C LEU A 110 -51.76 18.43 5.51
N LYS A 111 -52.53 19.10 4.65
CA LYS A 111 -53.45 20.19 5.01
C LYS A 111 -54.93 19.77 4.97
N THR A 112 -55.28 18.78 4.16
CA THR A 112 -56.68 18.37 3.95
C THR A 112 -57.21 17.56 5.15
N TYR A 113 -58.39 17.94 5.66
CA TYR A 113 -59.26 17.09 6.46
C TYR A 113 -60.37 16.56 5.53
N LYS A 114 -60.79 15.31 5.71
CA LYS A 114 -61.84 14.70 4.87
C LYS A 114 -63.23 15.21 5.29
N GLU A 115 -63.48 16.48 5.05
CA GLU A 115 -64.68 17.21 5.48
C GLU A 115 -65.87 16.97 4.54
N ASP A 116 -65.68 16.49 3.32
CA ASP A 116 -66.75 16.34 2.33
C ASP A 116 -67.40 14.94 2.31
N LEU A 117 -67.20 14.14 3.36
CA LEU A 117 -67.76 12.79 3.42
C LEU A 117 -69.25 12.85 3.78
N GLN A 118 -70.12 12.35 2.92
CA GLN A 118 -71.54 12.17 3.21
C GLN A 118 -71.75 11.04 4.22
N GLU A 119 -72.82 11.10 5.00
CA GLU A 119 -73.16 10.09 6.01
C GLU A 119 -73.28 8.68 5.41
N ARG A 120 -73.93 8.56 4.24
CA ARG A 120 -74.04 7.29 3.50
C ARG A 120 -72.68 6.68 3.16
N SER A 121 -71.67 7.52 2.90
CA SER A 121 -70.30 7.09 2.64
C SER A 121 -69.56 6.67 3.91
N LEU A 122 -69.90 7.22 5.07
CA LEU A 122 -69.35 6.75 6.35
C LEU A 122 -69.86 5.34 6.67
N ARG A 123 -71.14 5.07 6.38
CA ARG A 123 -71.75 3.75 6.53
C ARG A 123 -71.16 2.69 5.59
N SER A 124 -70.42 3.06 4.55
CA SER A 124 -69.77 2.10 3.63
C SER A 124 -68.32 1.75 4.02
N PHE A 125 -67.74 2.42 5.02
CA PHE A 125 -66.38 2.10 5.47
C PHE A 125 -66.31 0.74 6.18
N HIS A 126 -65.16 0.07 6.06
CA HIS A 126 -64.90 -1.21 6.72
C HIS A 126 -64.92 -1.11 8.24
N HIS A 127 -64.33 -0.05 8.79
CA HIS A 127 -64.34 0.25 10.22
C HIS A 127 -65.40 1.32 10.49
N LYS A 128 -66.53 0.88 11.03
CA LYS A 128 -67.67 1.73 11.39
C LYS A 128 -68.37 1.16 12.62
N ALA A 129 -68.98 2.03 13.40
CA ALA A 129 -69.87 1.70 14.51
C ALA A 129 -70.95 2.78 14.60
N GLU A 130 -72.16 2.38 14.96
CA GLU A 130 -73.32 3.27 15.15
C GLU A 130 -73.89 2.96 16.54
N VAL A 131 -74.14 4.00 17.32
CA VAL A 131 -74.60 3.89 18.71
C VAL A 131 -75.62 4.99 18.95
N GLU A 132 -76.75 4.63 19.54
CA GLU A 132 -77.76 5.56 20.00
C GLU A 132 -77.47 6.00 21.44
N LEU A 133 -77.54 7.31 21.71
CA LEU A 133 -77.20 7.89 23.01
C LEU A 133 -78.33 8.83 23.44
N ALA A 134 -78.85 8.63 24.66
CA ALA A 134 -79.87 9.50 25.27
C ALA A 134 -79.24 10.77 25.88
N GLU A 135 -78.38 11.46 25.12
CA GLU A 135 -77.65 12.65 25.53
C GLU A 135 -77.82 13.78 24.48
N PRO A 136 -77.85 15.06 24.89
CA PRO A 136 -77.89 16.17 23.94
C PRO A 136 -76.67 16.18 23.00
N LEU A 137 -76.87 16.52 21.72
CA LEU A 137 -75.82 16.55 20.69
C LEU A 137 -74.56 17.32 21.11
N THR A 138 -74.73 18.46 21.79
CA THR A 138 -73.64 19.30 22.28
C THR A 138 -72.76 18.59 23.31
N GLN A 139 -73.36 17.80 24.22
CA GLN A 139 -72.64 17.02 25.23
C GLN A 139 -71.88 15.86 24.58
N VAL A 140 -72.51 15.17 23.62
CA VAL A 140 -71.88 14.08 22.87
C VAL A 140 -70.66 14.59 22.09
N VAL A 141 -70.78 15.70 21.36
CA VAL A 141 -69.67 16.30 20.60
C VAL A 141 -68.52 16.72 21.51
N GLN A 142 -68.82 17.31 22.68
CA GLN A 142 -67.79 17.67 23.66
C GLN A 142 -67.06 16.44 24.21
N ARG A 143 -67.80 15.39 24.60
CA ARG A 143 -67.22 14.14 25.12
C ARG A 143 -66.33 13.46 24.08
N VAL A 144 -66.83 13.28 22.86
CA VAL A 144 -66.07 12.65 21.76
C VAL A 144 -64.83 13.46 21.41
N SER A 145 -64.98 14.79 21.30
CA SER A 145 -63.85 15.67 21.01
C SER A 145 -62.80 15.66 22.12
N GLY A 146 -63.22 15.63 23.38
CA GLY A 146 -62.34 15.53 24.53
C GLY A 146 -61.52 14.24 24.53
N GLN A 147 -62.19 13.09 24.37
CA GLN A 147 -61.51 11.79 24.35
C GLN A 147 -60.53 11.66 23.17
N LEU A 148 -60.91 12.12 21.98
CA LEU A 148 -60.03 12.07 20.81
C LEU A 148 -58.81 12.99 20.98
N ARG A 149 -58.97 14.18 21.56
CA ARG A 149 -57.84 15.09 21.86
C ARG A 149 -56.87 14.48 22.86
N VAL A 150 -57.36 13.85 23.93
CA VAL A 150 -56.53 13.14 24.91
C VAL A 150 -55.71 12.03 24.25
N ARG A 151 -56.28 11.35 23.25
CA ARG A 151 -55.59 10.34 22.42
C ARG A 151 -54.69 10.93 21.32
N GLY A 152 -54.46 12.25 21.31
CA GLY A 152 -53.54 12.92 20.39
C GLY A 152 -54.10 13.23 18.99
N TRP A 153 -55.42 13.13 18.79
CA TRP A 153 -56.04 13.45 17.50
C TRP A 153 -56.22 14.97 17.34
N LYS A 154 -55.86 15.49 16.17
CA LYS A 154 -56.22 16.84 15.73
C LYS A 154 -57.62 16.80 15.13
N LEU A 155 -58.52 17.64 15.64
CA LEU A 155 -59.93 17.61 15.30
C LEU A 155 -60.33 18.86 14.52
N LYS A 156 -61.25 18.67 13.58
CA LYS A 156 -62.03 19.75 12.97
C LYS A 156 -63.51 19.40 13.07
N LEU A 157 -64.30 20.33 13.59
CA LEU A 157 -65.74 20.20 13.75
C LEU A 157 -66.44 20.92 12.60
N GLN A 158 -67.51 20.33 12.07
CA GLN A 158 -68.31 20.91 11.01
C GLN A 158 -69.79 20.67 11.31
N ASP A 159 -70.53 21.76 11.49
CA ASP A 159 -71.98 21.71 11.63
C ASP A 159 -72.62 21.37 10.28
N ARG A 160 -73.65 20.53 10.31
CA ARG A 160 -74.35 19.99 9.15
C ARG A 160 -75.85 19.91 9.40
N THR A 161 -76.61 19.87 8.32
CA THR A 161 -78.06 19.65 8.36
C THR A 161 -78.37 18.34 7.64
N THR A 162 -79.02 17.41 8.32
CA THR A 162 -79.52 16.14 7.78
C THR A 162 -81.05 16.22 7.64
N PRO A 163 -81.68 15.28 6.90
CA PRO A 163 -83.14 15.18 6.85
C PRO A 163 -83.79 15.03 8.23
N ASP A 164 -83.04 14.49 9.20
CA ASP A 164 -83.49 14.23 10.57
C ASP A 164 -83.15 15.37 11.56
N GLY A 165 -82.52 16.46 11.11
CA GLY A 165 -82.25 17.66 11.92
C GLY A 165 -80.80 18.17 11.86
N ALA A 166 -80.37 18.87 12.91
CA ALA A 166 -79.00 19.36 13.04
C ALA A 166 -78.04 18.22 13.39
N ALA A 167 -76.88 18.19 12.73
CA ALA A 167 -75.84 17.18 12.94
C ALA A 167 -74.45 17.85 13.02
N VAL A 168 -73.47 17.18 13.63
CA VAL A 168 -72.08 17.66 13.68
C VAL A 168 -71.15 16.55 13.22
N MET A 169 -70.30 16.84 12.23
CA MET A 169 -69.21 15.96 11.84
C MET A 169 -67.95 16.27 12.64
N VAL A 170 -67.36 15.22 13.24
CA VAL A 170 -66.05 15.29 13.90
C VAL A 170 -65.00 14.62 13.01
N ALA A 171 -64.19 15.41 12.31
CA ALA A 171 -63.09 14.91 11.51
C ALA A 171 -61.80 14.88 12.34
N GLY A 172 -61.34 13.67 12.69
CA GLY A 172 -60.09 13.46 13.42
C GLY A 172 -58.93 13.03 12.53
N ARG A 173 -57.74 13.57 12.79
CA ARG A 173 -56.48 13.13 12.16
C ARG A 173 -55.36 12.92 13.18
N ILE A 174 -54.61 11.83 13.01
CA ILE A 174 -53.35 11.57 13.71
C ILE A 174 -52.29 11.04 12.72
N GLY A 175 -51.00 11.24 13.01
CA GLY A 175 -49.91 10.63 12.23
C GLY A 175 -49.56 11.28 10.90
N SER A 176 -49.85 12.57 10.68
CA SER A 176 -49.55 13.28 9.42
C SER A 176 -48.07 13.27 9.02
N ALA A 177 -47.17 13.18 10.00
CA ALA A 177 -45.72 13.20 9.79
C ALA A 177 -45.19 12.00 8.98
N ASN A 178 -45.92 10.87 8.91
CA ASN A 178 -45.49 9.70 8.16
C ASN A 178 -45.27 10.00 6.65
N LYS A 179 -45.98 10.99 6.11
CA LYS A 179 -45.83 11.42 4.71
C LYS A 179 -44.50 12.12 4.43
N LEU A 180 -43.85 12.67 5.45
CA LEU A 180 -42.52 13.29 5.33
C LEU A 180 -41.42 12.25 5.12
N GLY A 181 -41.63 11.00 5.54
CA GLY A 181 -40.63 9.93 5.40
C GLY A 181 -40.22 9.68 3.94
N TYR A 182 -41.16 9.77 3.00
CA TYR A 182 -40.88 9.67 1.57
C TYR A 182 -39.89 10.76 1.10
N LEU A 183 -40.18 12.02 1.47
CA LEU A 183 -39.37 13.18 1.12
C LEU A 183 -37.99 13.13 1.79
N ALA A 184 -37.94 12.70 3.04
CA ALA A 184 -36.69 12.54 3.78
C ALA A 184 -35.79 11.47 3.14
N ALA A 185 -36.33 10.29 2.82
CA ALA A 185 -35.56 9.20 2.23
C ALA A 185 -35.01 9.55 0.84
N HIS A 186 -35.86 10.07 -0.06
CA HIS A 186 -35.41 10.45 -1.40
C HIS A 186 -34.50 11.68 -1.36
N GLY A 187 -34.81 12.66 -0.51
CA GLY A 187 -33.98 13.84 -0.32
C GLY A 187 -32.59 13.48 0.21
N ALA A 188 -32.49 12.51 1.12
CA ALA A 188 -31.20 12.01 1.61
C ALA A 188 -30.37 11.36 0.49
N ILE A 189 -30.98 10.54 -0.37
CA ILE A 189 -30.29 9.95 -1.54
C ILE A 189 -29.76 11.06 -2.45
N VAL A 190 -30.61 12.03 -2.81
CA VAL A 190 -30.19 13.18 -3.64
C VAL A 190 -29.04 13.92 -2.98
N LEU A 191 -29.13 14.23 -1.69
CA LEU A 191 -28.09 14.94 -0.94
C LEU A 191 -26.75 14.18 -0.93
N ILE A 192 -26.78 12.87 -0.64
CA ILE A 192 -25.58 12.02 -0.61
C ILE A 192 -24.96 11.93 -2.00
N CYS A 193 -25.77 11.69 -3.04
CA CYS A 193 -25.28 11.60 -4.41
C CYS A 193 -24.72 12.93 -4.92
N LEU A 194 -25.36 14.07 -4.58
CA LEU A 194 -24.80 15.39 -4.86
C LEU A 194 -23.47 15.58 -4.13
N GLY A 195 -23.38 15.21 -2.85
CA GLY A 195 -22.12 15.20 -2.11
C GLY A 195 -21.02 14.41 -2.81
N GLY A 196 -21.31 13.20 -3.29
CA GLY A 196 -20.36 12.37 -4.04
C GLY A 196 -19.97 12.97 -5.41
N LEU A 197 -20.89 13.63 -6.12
CA LEU A 197 -20.58 14.34 -7.37
C LEU A 197 -19.69 15.56 -7.13
N PHE A 198 -19.85 16.23 -5.99
CA PHE A 198 -19.00 17.35 -5.57
C PHE A 198 -17.63 16.88 -5.07
N ASP A 199 -17.54 15.91 -4.15
CA ASP A 199 -16.27 15.37 -3.61
C ASP A 199 -15.45 14.64 -4.68
N GLY A 200 -16.11 14.09 -5.71
CA GLY A 200 -15.44 13.49 -6.86
C GLY A 200 -14.76 14.52 -7.78
N GLU A 201 -14.06 14.01 -8.80
CA GLU A 201 -13.35 14.85 -9.78
C GLU A 201 -14.27 15.51 -10.82
N MET A 202 -15.61 15.38 -10.74
CA MET A 202 -16.51 15.80 -11.81
C MET A 202 -16.44 17.31 -12.08
N LEU A 203 -16.61 18.13 -11.04
CA LEU A 203 -16.55 19.59 -11.18
C LEU A 203 -15.19 20.05 -11.68
N LEU A 204 -14.13 19.40 -11.19
CA LEU A 204 -12.77 19.65 -11.62
C LEU A 204 -12.57 19.30 -13.10
N LYS A 205 -13.04 18.15 -13.56
CA LYS A 205 -12.98 17.72 -14.97
C LYS A 205 -13.80 18.65 -15.88
N LEU A 206 -14.98 19.08 -15.45
CA LEU A 206 -15.78 20.07 -16.18
C LEU A 206 -15.05 21.40 -16.31
N TYR A 207 -14.44 21.88 -15.22
CA TYR A 207 -13.63 23.10 -15.23
C TYR A 207 -12.41 22.97 -16.16
N MET A 208 -11.69 21.86 -16.09
CA MET A 208 -10.54 21.57 -16.94
C MET A 208 -10.94 21.54 -18.42
N ALA A 209 -12.04 20.87 -18.76
CA ALA A 209 -12.57 20.82 -20.11
C ALA A 209 -12.98 22.21 -20.62
N ALA A 210 -13.63 23.02 -19.78
CA ALA A 210 -14.07 24.37 -20.14
C ALA A 210 -12.91 25.38 -20.29
N THR A 211 -11.77 25.14 -19.63
CA THR A 211 -10.62 26.05 -19.60
C THR A 211 -9.39 25.56 -20.38
N GLY A 212 -9.47 24.37 -20.99
CA GLY A 212 -8.36 23.77 -21.73
C GLY A 212 -7.18 23.33 -20.85
N LYS A 213 -7.40 23.13 -19.54
CA LYS A 213 -6.35 22.66 -18.61
C LYS A 213 -6.22 21.14 -18.67
N ALA A 214 -4.99 20.64 -18.58
CA ALA A 214 -4.72 19.21 -18.71
C ALA A 214 -3.59 18.76 -17.76
N PRO A 215 -3.61 17.52 -17.25
CA PRO A 215 -2.52 16.98 -16.42
C PRO A 215 -1.21 16.88 -17.19
N THR A 216 -0.09 16.94 -16.48
CA THR A 216 1.26 16.73 -17.04
C THR A 216 1.94 15.50 -16.45
N ARG A 217 2.85 14.89 -17.22
CA ARG A 217 3.78 13.85 -16.75
C ARG A 217 5.20 14.36 -16.61
N GLU A 218 5.43 15.62 -16.96
CA GLU A 218 6.75 16.24 -16.90
C GLU A 218 7.03 16.73 -15.48
N ASN A 219 8.28 16.56 -15.05
CA ASN A 219 8.74 17.05 -13.76
C ASN A 219 9.13 18.52 -13.88
N PHE A 220 8.34 19.38 -13.25
CA PHE A 220 8.67 20.80 -13.10
C PHE A 220 8.99 21.11 -11.64
N PRO A 221 9.95 22.02 -11.36
CA PRO A 221 9.98 22.65 -10.06
C PRO A 221 8.65 23.37 -9.83
N LEU A 222 8.09 23.28 -8.62
CA LEU A 222 6.77 23.84 -8.28
C LEU A 222 6.63 25.34 -8.61
N SER A 223 7.75 26.07 -8.65
CA SER A 223 7.81 27.49 -9.02
C SER A 223 7.71 27.76 -10.53
N ALA A 224 7.94 26.77 -11.38
CA ALA A 224 7.99 26.92 -12.84
C ALA A 224 6.91 26.12 -13.57
N VAL A 225 5.84 25.73 -12.86
CA VAL A 225 4.74 24.95 -13.45
C VAL A 225 3.98 25.80 -14.47
N PRO A 226 3.86 25.36 -15.74
CA PRO A 226 3.11 26.09 -16.75
C PRO A 226 1.63 26.32 -16.35
N PRO A 227 1.02 27.47 -16.72
CA PRO A 227 -0.37 27.80 -16.33
C PRO A 227 -1.44 26.78 -16.76
N GLN A 228 -1.17 25.99 -17.80
CA GLN A 228 -2.03 24.90 -18.28
C GLN A 228 -2.15 23.73 -17.29
N HIS A 229 -1.17 23.56 -16.39
CA HIS A 229 -1.13 22.49 -15.38
C HIS A 229 -1.45 23.00 -13.96
N LEU A 230 -1.74 24.31 -13.84
CA LEU A 230 -2.03 24.99 -12.59
C LEU A 230 -3.53 25.31 -12.49
N LEU A 231 -4.17 24.84 -11.43
CA LEU A 231 -5.56 25.12 -11.11
C LEU A 231 -5.72 26.47 -10.40
N PRO A 232 -6.90 27.12 -10.49
CA PRO A 232 -7.18 28.30 -9.69
C PRO A 232 -7.28 27.92 -8.20
N GLN A 233 -6.89 28.85 -7.32
CA GLN A 233 -7.03 28.69 -5.88
C GLN A 233 -8.50 28.52 -5.44
N GLY A 234 -9.43 29.24 -6.08
CA GLY A 234 -10.88 29.21 -5.78
C GLY A 234 -11.61 27.97 -6.33
N ASN A 235 -10.95 26.82 -6.38
CA ASN A 235 -11.54 25.57 -6.85
C ASN A 235 -12.48 25.00 -5.77
N PRO A 236 -13.80 24.86 -6.04
CA PRO A 236 -14.79 24.48 -5.02
C PRO A 236 -14.68 23.02 -4.57
N SER A 237 -13.97 22.17 -5.30
CA SER A 237 -13.72 20.79 -4.89
C SER A 237 -12.44 20.23 -5.48
N TYR A 238 -11.58 19.74 -4.59
CA TYR A 238 -10.41 18.96 -4.97
C TYR A 238 -10.00 18.03 -3.84
N ARG A 239 -9.33 16.94 -4.22
CA ARG A 239 -8.55 16.09 -3.33
C ARG A 239 -7.14 16.00 -3.88
N GLY A 240 -6.17 16.41 -3.08
CA GLY A 240 -4.76 16.40 -3.45
C GLY A 240 -3.89 16.04 -2.27
N ASN A 241 -2.63 15.77 -2.56
CA ASN A 241 -1.60 15.49 -1.56
C ASN A 241 -0.63 16.65 -1.48
N VAL A 242 -0.18 16.99 -0.28
CA VAL A 242 0.91 17.94 -0.06
C VAL A 242 2.05 17.19 0.62
N PHE A 243 3.26 17.32 0.06
CA PHE A 243 4.47 16.76 0.64
C PHE A 243 5.22 17.90 1.32
N VAL A 244 5.41 17.79 2.63
CA VAL A 244 6.09 18.82 3.44
C VAL A 244 7.16 18.10 4.27
N PRO A 245 8.46 18.32 4.01
CA PRO A 245 9.50 17.77 4.87
C PRO A 245 9.50 18.49 6.23
N GLU A 246 10.00 17.84 7.28
CA GLU A 246 10.09 18.46 8.61
C GLU A 246 10.97 19.71 8.56
N GLY A 247 10.48 20.82 9.14
CA GLY A 247 11.07 22.15 9.04
C GLY A 247 10.78 22.88 7.72
N GLY A 248 10.24 22.20 6.71
CA GLY A 248 9.87 22.77 5.42
C GLY A 248 8.46 23.35 5.37
N GLU A 249 8.17 24.06 4.29
CA GLU A 249 6.86 24.63 3.99
C GLU A 249 6.42 24.36 2.55
N SER A 250 5.11 24.31 2.34
CA SER A 250 4.51 24.20 1.01
C SER A 250 3.25 25.04 0.90
N ARG A 251 2.94 25.48 -0.32
CA ARG A 251 1.73 26.21 -0.67
C ARG A 251 0.95 25.56 -1.81
N ASN A 252 1.40 24.40 -2.27
CA ASN A 252 0.83 23.73 -3.44
C ASN A 252 0.51 22.28 -3.10
N ALA A 253 -0.72 21.87 -3.40
CA ALA A 253 -1.12 20.47 -3.41
C ALA A 253 -1.01 19.89 -4.82
N VAL A 254 -0.74 18.59 -4.91
CA VAL A 254 -0.70 17.82 -6.16
C VAL A 254 -1.94 16.94 -6.25
N ILE A 255 -2.66 17.05 -7.35
CA ILE A 255 -3.81 16.19 -7.68
C ILE A 255 -3.35 15.16 -8.69
N ASN A 256 -3.52 13.88 -8.34
CA ASN A 256 -3.13 12.76 -9.19
C ASN A 256 -4.29 12.36 -10.10
N PHE A 257 -4.02 12.25 -11.40
CA PHE A 257 -4.92 11.69 -12.41
C PHE A 257 -4.29 10.42 -13.01
N SER A 258 -5.09 9.59 -13.67
CA SER A 258 -4.59 8.38 -14.35
C SER A 258 -3.56 8.67 -15.44
N ASN A 259 -3.58 9.88 -16.01
CA ASN A 259 -2.69 10.29 -17.10
C ASN A 259 -1.66 11.36 -16.73
N GLY A 260 -1.55 11.77 -15.46
CA GLY A 260 -0.57 12.77 -15.03
C GLY A 260 -0.96 13.46 -13.72
N VAL A 261 -0.37 14.62 -13.44
CA VAL A 261 -0.64 15.41 -12.24
C VAL A 261 -1.06 16.84 -12.58
N MET A 262 -1.83 17.46 -11.68
CA MET A 262 -2.16 18.88 -11.70
C MET A 262 -1.71 19.52 -10.38
N VAL A 263 -1.35 20.80 -10.45
CA VAL A 263 -0.96 21.58 -9.26
C VAL A 263 -2.13 22.46 -8.82
N GLN A 264 -2.49 22.35 -7.55
CA GLN A 264 -3.54 23.11 -6.89
C GLN A 264 -2.91 24.04 -5.84
N PRO A 265 -2.83 25.35 -6.11
CA PRO A 265 -2.42 26.33 -5.11
C PRO A 265 -3.37 26.32 -3.91
N LEU A 266 -2.78 26.34 -2.71
CA LEU A 266 -3.48 26.38 -1.44
C LEU A 266 -3.72 27.83 -0.99
N PRO A 267 -4.82 28.08 -0.26
CA PRO A 267 -5.10 29.41 0.28
C PRO A 267 -4.19 29.84 1.44
N PHE A 268 -3.35 28.94 1.93
CA PHE A 268 -2.42 29.13 3.03
C PHE A 268 -1.09 28.45 2.72
N THR A 269 -0.04 28.85 3.43
CA THR A 269 1.20 28.09 3.52
C THR A 269 1.08 27.10 4.67
N ILE A 270 1.40 25.83 4.44
CA ILE A 270 1.53 24.80 5.48
C ILE A 270 3.01 24.55 5.74
N LYS A 271 3.42 24.74 6.99
CA LYS A 271 4.75 24.37 7.48
C LYS A 271 4.63 23.17 8.41
N LEU A 272 5.50 22.18 8.23
CA LEU A 272 5.61 21.06 9.15
C LEU A 272 6.67 21.40 10.20
N ASP A 273 6.25 21.65 11.44
CA ASP A 273 7.19 21.90 12.54
C ASP A 273 7.81 20.59 13.03
N LYS A 274 6.99 19.54 13.15
CA LYS A 274 7.46 18.22 13.62
C LYS A 274 6.53 17.10 13.22
N PHE A 275 7.10 15.97 12.79
CA PHE A 275 6.39 14.70 12.67
C PHE A 275 6.63 13.83 13.91
N VAL A 276 5.56 13.24 14.44
CA VAL A 276 5.58 12.45 15.67
C VAL A 276 5.00 11.06 15.39
N VAL A 277 5.79 10.03 15.70
CA VAL A 277 5.34 8.64 15.69
C VAL A 277 5.51 8.06 17.09
N ASP A 278 4.40 7.64 17.70
CA ASP A 278 4.45 6.86 18.94
C ASP A 278 4.33 5.39 18.61
N TYR A 279 5.07 4.54 19.30
CA TYR A 279 5.02 3.09 19.15
C TYR A 279 4.59 2.42 20.45
N TYR A 280 3.90 1.29 20.36
CA TYR A 280 3.72 0.39 21.49
C TYR A 280 5.05 -0.29 21.83
N SER A 281 5.15 -0.92 23.01
CA SER A 281 6.32 -1.73 23.39
C SER A 281 6.62 -2.89 22.43
N THR A 282 5.61 -3.33 21.67
CA THR A 282 5.73 -4.33 20.60
C THR A 282 6.39 -3.79 19.33
N GLY A 283 6.61 -2.48 19.23
CA GLY A 283 7.10 -1.79 18.04
C GLY A 283 6.00 -1.38 17.06
N MET A 284 4.75 -1.81 17.26
CA MET A 284 3.64 -1.39 16.37
C MET A 284 3.35 0.11 16.54
N PRO A 285 3.10 0.85 15.45
CA PRO A 285 2.72 2.26 15.54
C PRO A 285 1.40 2.44 16.31
N LYS A 286 1.39 3.39 17.25
CA LYS A 286 0.26 3.81 18.06
C LYS A 286 -0.34 5.12 17.54
N LEU A 287 0.51 6.05 17.11
CA LEU A 287 0.10 7.38 16.67
C LEU A 287 0.98 7.83 15.51
N PHE A 288 0.37 8.45 14.51
CA PHE A 288 1.03 9.29 13.54
C PHE A 288 0.43 10.68 13.64
N ALA A 289 1.25 11.68 13.93
CA ALA A 289 0.82 13.05 14.07
C ALA A 289 1.81 14.03 13.44
N SER A 290 1.27 15.11 12.87
CA SER A 290 2.04 16.22 12.34
C SER A 290 1.66 17.49 13.10
N ASP A 291 2.64 18.09 13.78
CA ASP A 291 2.51 19.44 14.34
C ASP A 291 2.82 20.44 13.22
N VAL A 292 1.82 21.23 12.85
CA VAL A 292 1.88 22.13 11.69
C VAL A 292 1.54 23.57 12.06
N GLU A 293 2.07 24.49 11.27
CA GLU A 293 1.72 25.91 11.29
C GLU A 293 1.12 26.29 9.93
N LEU A 294 -0.10 26.82 9.95
CA LEU A 294 -0.81 27.28 8.76
C LEU A 294 -0.84 28.80 8.74
N THR A 295 -0.32 29.41 7.68
CA THR A 295 -0.21 30.86 7.54
C THR A 295 -1.06 31.36 6.38
N ASP A 296 -2.02 32.25 6.65
CA ASP A 296 -2.74 32.96 5.59
C ASP A 296 -1.86 34.06 5.00
N PRO A 297 -1.43 33.96 3.73
CA PRO A 297 -0.55 34.95 3.12
C PRO A 297 -1.20 36.33 2.93
N ARG A 298 -2.55 36.42 3.00
CA ARG A 298 -3.26 37.69 2.81
C ARG A 298 -3.30 38.52 4.10
N SER A 299 -3.52 37.86 5.24
CA SER A 299 -3.67 38.52 6.54
C SER A 299 -2.45 38.39 7.44
N GLY A 300 -1.53 37.46 7.13
CA GLY A 300 -0.42 37.08 8.00
C GLY A 300 -0.84 36.26 9.23
N LYS A 301 -2.13 35.91 9.35
CA LYS A 301 -2.64 35.15 10.50
C LYS A 301 -2.12 33.71 10.45
N THR A 302 -1.53 33.26 11.55
CA THR A 302 -1.01 31.91 11.74
C THR A 302 -1.94 31.08 12.64
N LEU A 303 -2.15 29.81 12.30
CA LEU A 303 -2.82 28.81 13.13
C LEU A 303 -1.87 27.64 13.34
N LYS A 304 -1.49 27.38 14.60
CA LYS A 304 -0.80 26.15 14.98
C LYS A 304 -1.83 25.07 15.28
N GLY A 305 -1.57 23.86 14.81
CA GLY A 305 -2.46 22.74 15.03
C GLY A 305 -1.73 21.41 14.88
N ARG A 306 -2.34 20.36 15.41
CA ARG A 306 -1.86 18.99 15.30
C ARG A 306 -2.83 18.20 14.44
N ILE A 307 -2.30 17.54 13.42
CA ILE A 307 -3.05 16.65 12.54
C ILE A 307 -2.76 15.22 12.98
N GLU A 308 -3.78 14.44 13.29
CA GLU A 308 -3.63 13.01 13.65
C GLU A 308 -4.50 12.15 12.71
N VAL A 309 -4.23 10.85 12.69
CA VAL A 309 -5.12 9.89 12.02
C VAL A 309 -6.54 10.05 12.60
N ASN A 310 -7.53 10.27 11.72
CA ASN A 310 -8.93 10.57 12.06
C ASN A 310 -9.19 11.88 12.82
N LYS A 311 -8.19 12.75 13.04
CA LYS A 311 -8.36 14.10 13.58
C LYS A 311 -7.74 15.13 12.62
N PRO A 312 -8.48 15.54 11.58
CA PRO A 312 -7.98 16.49 10.60
C PRO A 312 -7.95 17.92 11.16
N LEU A 313 -7.19 18.79 10.48
CA LEU A 313 -7.18 20.23 10.73
C LEU A 313 -7.82 20.96 9.54
N SER A 314 -8.74 21.89 9.82
CA SER A 314 -9.39 22.68 8.79
C SER A 314 -8.97 24.15 8.84
N PHE A 315 -8.63 24.72 7.69
CA PHE A 315 -8.27 26.13 7.55
C PHE A 315 -8.69 26.66 6.18
N ASP A 316 -9.30 27.84 6.14
CA ASP A 316 -9.83 28.51 4.94
C ASP A 316 -10.61 27.58 3.98
N GLY A 317 -11.50 26.76 4.53
CA GLY A 317 -12.35 25.83 3.78
C GLY A 317 -11.66 24.53 3.32
N VAL A 318 -10.37 24.35 3.58
CA VAL A 318 -9.62 23.13 3.25
C VAL A 318 -9.44 22.29 4.51
N THR A 319 -9.67 20.98 4.40
CA THR A 319 -9.46 20.03 5.51
C THR A 319 -8.28 19.13 5.19
N ILE A 320 -7.30 19.09 6.09
CA ILE A 320 -6.01 18.43 5.91
C ILE A 320 -5.98 17.18 6.78
N PHE A 321 -5.69 16.05 6.16
CA PHE A 321 -5.63 14.73 6.80
C PHE A 321 -4.20 14.20 6.77
N GLN A 322 -3.81 13.47 7.83
CA GLN A 322 -2.60 12.66 7.78
C GLN A 322 -2.86 11.42 6.90
N SER A 323 -2.36 11.43 5.66
CA SER A 323 -2.58 10.34 4.70
C SER A 323 -1.40 9.38 4.59
N SER A 324 -0.17 9.87 4.72
CA SER A 324 1.07 9.10 4.58
C SER A 324 2.21 9.81 5.30
N PHE A 325 3.35 9.16 5.41
CA PHE A 325 4.61 9.76 5.86
C PHE A 325 5.76 9.15 5.06
N ASP A 326 6.85 9.89 4.96
CA ASP A 326 8.10 9.44 4.38
C ASP A 326 9.23 10.01 5.25
N ASP A 327 10.46 9.57 5.03
CA ASP A 327 11.63 10.03 5.80
C ASP A 327 11.90 11.53 5.65
N GLY A 328 11.48 12.14 4.53
CA GLY A 328 11.53 13.59 4.35
C GLY A 328 12.94 14.16 4.10
N GLY A 329 13.95 13.30 3.94
CA GLY A 329 15.30 13.69 3.54
C GLY A 329 16.32 13.69 4.67
N SER A 330 16.33 12.65 5.51
CA SER A 330 17.31 12.46 6.57
C SER A 330 18.73 12.46 6.02
N ALA A 331 19.63 13.14 6.74
CA ALA A 331 21.06 13.07 6.50
C ALA A 331 21.61 11.71 6.96
N LEU A 332 22.37 11.06 6.08
CA LEU A 332 22.96 9.74 6.30
C LEU A 332 24.47 9.89 6.40
N LYS A 333 25.06 9.23 7.40
CA LYS A 333 26.51 8.99 7.49
C LYS A 333 26.71 7.50 7.32
N LEU A 334 27.35 7.09 6.23
CA LEU A 334 27.44 5.69 5.86
C LEU A 334 28.90 5.25 5.86
N LYS A 335 29.14 4.03 6.31
CA LYS A 335 30.35 3.26 5.98
C LYS A 335 30.07 2.39 4.78
N VAL A 336 31.00 2.39 3.84
CA VAL A 336 30.91 1.66 2.58
C VAL A 336 32.05 0.65 2.50
N TRP A 337 31.71 -0.64 2.38
CA TRP A 337 32.68 -1.69 2.12
C TRP A 337 32.64 -2.05 0.64
N PRO A 338 33.79 -2.20 -0.05
CA PRO A 338 33.81 -2.84 -1.36
C PRO A 338 33.30 -4.28 -1.22
N MET A 339 32.56 -4.79 -2.19
CA MET A 339 32.09 -6.19 -2.25
C MET A 339 32.74 -6.96 -3.40
N GLN A 340 33.66 -6.33 -4.13
CA GLN A 340 34.42 -6.92 -5.24
C GLN A 340 35.92 -6.72 -5.02
N GLY A 341 36.71 -7.63 -5.58
CA GLY A 341 38.17 -7.62 -5.45
C GLY A 341 38.69 -7.93 -4.05
N ALA A 342 40.01 -7.80 -3.88
CA ALA A 342 40.74 -8.15 -2.65
C ALA A 342 40.72 -7.04 -1.57
N GLY A 343 39.93 -5.98 -1.77
CA GLY A 343 39.79 -4.90 -0.79
C GLY A 343 38.75 -5.23 0.29
N ALA A 344 39.09 -4.94 1.57
CA ALA A 344 38.17 -5.06 2.72
C ALA A 344 38.00 -3.75 3.51
N GLN A 345 38.79 -2.70 3.20
CA GLN A 345 38.74 -1.46 3.95
C GLN A 345 37.49 -0.65 3.61
N ALA A 346 36.81 -0.17 4.65
CA ALA A 346 35.66 0.71 4.50
C ALA A 346 36.09 2.17 4.36
N PHE A 347 35.27 2.96 3.70
CA PHE A 347 35.37 4.43 3.67
C PHE A 347 34.04 5.06 4.04
N ASN A 348 34.06 6.32 4.46
CA ASN A 348 32.86 7.06 4.83
C ASN A 348 32.22 7.72 3.60
N LEU A 349 30.89 7.72 3.55
CA LEU A 349 30.08 8.34 2.53
C LEU A 349 28.92 9.08 3.20
N ASP A 350 28.83 10.38 2.96
CA ASP A 350 27.68 11.17 3.40
C ASP A 350 26.61 11.15 2.31
N GLY A 351 25.34 11.11 2.74
CA GLY A 351 24.19 11.05 1.85
C GLY A 351 22.98 11.75 2.45
N GLN A 352 21.94 11.91 1.63
CA GLN A 352 20.64 12.39 2.07
C GLN A 352 19.56 11.55 1.40
N VAL A 353 18.57 11.10 2.17
CA VAL A 353 17.42 10.37 1.59
C VAL A 353 16.71 11.24 0.54
N GLY A 354 16.35 10.63 -0.59
CA GLY A 354 15.86 11.32 -1.79
C GLY A 354 16.96 11.90 -2.68
N GLY A 355 18.20 11.97 -2.19
CA GLY A 355 19.38 12.41 -2.94
C GLY A 355 20.17 11.25 -3.55
N SER A 356 21.27 11.59 -4.23
CA SER A 356 22.19 10.60 -4.79
C SER A 356 23.65 11.02 -4.65
N THR A 357 24.56 10.04 -4.69
CA THR A 357 26.01 10.25 -4.65
C THR A 357 26.70 9.31 -5.64
N GLU A 358 27.66 9.83 -6.40
CA GLU A 358 28.51 9.00 -7.25
C GLU A 358 29.66 8.40 -6.43
N ILE A 359 29.91 7.11 -6.63
CA ILE A 359 31.05 6.36 -6.08
C ILE A 359 31.80 5.65 -7.22
N GLY A 360 33.12 5.51 -7.08
CA GLY A 360 34.00 4.85 -8.07
C GLY A 360 34.80 5.81 -8.95
N ASN A 361 35.77 5.27 -9.70
CA ASN A 361 36.68 6.03 -10.56
C ASN A 361 36.56 5.55 -12.02
N GLY A 362 36.47 6.48 -12.98
CA GLY A 362 36.60 6.17 -14.41
C GLY A 362 35.37 5.48 -15.02
N LYS A 363 35.53 4.24 -15.52
CA LYS A 363 34.49 3.49 -16.26
C LYS A 363 33.51 2.74 -15.34
N ASP A 364 33.84 2.56 -14.07
CA ASP A 364 33.04 1.84 -13.07
C ASP A 364 32.25 2.81 -12.16
N LYS A 365 31.69 3.86 -12.75
CA LYS A 365 30.86 4.83 -12.02
C LYS A 365 29.57 4.17 -11.57
N LEU A 366 29.29 4.29 -10.29
CA LEU A 366 28.05 3.84 -9.65
C LEU A 366 27.38 5.04 -8.99
N THR A 367 26.10 5.21 -9.23
CA THR A 367 25.28 6.19 -8.54
C THR A 367 24.49 5.49 -7.44
N VAL A 368 24.72 5.89 -6.20
CA VAL A 368 23.91 5.50 -5.05
C VAL A 368 22.75 6.47 -4.95
N GLU A 369 21.53 6.00 -5.13
CA GLU A 369 20.28 6.76 -4.90
C GLU A 369 19.71 6.33 -3.54
N TYR A 370 19.72 7.21 -2.54
CA TYR A 370 19.21 6.88 -1.21
C TYR A 370 17.68 7.01 -1.22
N THR A 371 16.95 5.91 -1.06
CA THR A 371 15.49 5.92 -1.26
C THR A 371 14.70 5.94 0.04
N GLY A 372 15.28 5.48 1.16
CA GLY A 372 14.58 5.54 2.43
C GLY A 372 15.46 5.18 3.63
N LEU A 373 15.10 5.74 4.77
CA LEU A 373 15.59 5.34 6.09
C LEU A 373 14.39 4.91 6.93
N ARG A 374 14.48 3.74 7.56
CA ARG A 374 13.51 3.30 8.57
C ARG A 374 14.26 3.11 9.87
N VAL A 375 13.98 3.93 10.87
CA VAL A 375 14.63 3.81 12.19
C VAL A 375 14.10 2.59 12.98
N ILE A 376 12.86 2.19 12.69
CA ILE A 376 12.18 1.06 13.35
C ILE A 376 11.60 0.16 12.25
N ASN A 377 11.93 -1.13 12.31
CA ASN A 377 11.37 -2.14 11.43
C ASN A 377 10.77 -3.25 12.28
N VAL A 378 9.46 -3.48 12.16
CA VAL A 378 8.77 -4.54 12.90
C VAL A 378 8.54 -5.70 11.96
N GLU A 379 9.36 -6.74 12.12
CA GLU A 379 9.29 -7.94 11.30
C GLU A 379 8.66 -9.09 12.08
N ASN A 380 8.01 -10.00 11.35
CA ASN A 380 7.51 -11.23 11.93
C ASN A 380 8.64 -12.25 12.04
N MET A 381 9.13 -12.45 13.26
CA MET A 381 10.19 -13.42 13.58
C MET A 381 9.62 -14.80 13.98
N GLY A 382 8.32 -15.04 13.75
CA GLY A 382 7.67 -16.31 14.03
C GLY A 382 8.20 -17.43 13.14
N ASP A 383 8.80 -18.47 13.76
CA ASP A 383 9.45 -19.61 13.12
C ASP A 383 10.14 -19.27 11.79
N ALA A 384 11.19 -18.45 11.87
CA ALA A 384 12.23 -18.41 10.85
C ALA A 384 12.98 -19.76 10.69
N SER A 385 12.47 -20.84 11.30
CA SER A 385 12.86 -22.23 11.11
C SER A 385 12.32 -22.77 9.77
N GLY A 386 12.62 -22.07 8.68
CA GLY A 386 12.50 -22.61 7.33
C GLY A 386 13.65 -23.58 7.09
N ALA A 387 13.53 -24.79 7.63
CA ALA A 387 14.43 -25.93 7.49
C ALA A 387 15.93 -25.60 7.67
N ALA A 388 16.53 -26.15 8.73
CA ALA A 388 17.91 -26.61 8.62
C ALA A 388 17.96 -27.59 7.42
N THR A 389 18.22 -27.07 6.23
CA THR A 389 18.46 -27.87 5.05
C THR A 389 19.79 -28.54 5.31
N ASP A 390 19.70 -29.78 5.79
CA ASP A 390 20.81 -30.71 5.80
C ASP A 390 21.38 -30.74 4.38
N VAL A 391 22.52 -30.07 4.18
CA VAL A 391 23.21 -29.86 2.91
C VAL A 391 23.59 -31.20 2.24
N ARG A 392 23.35 -32.33 2.93
CA ARG A 392 23.61 -33.71 2.54
C ARG A 392 22.42 -34.37 1.81
N LYS A 393 21.26 -33.73 1.71
CA LYS A 393 20.08 -34.31 1.03
C LYS A 393 19.88 -33.76 -0.38
N VAL A 394 20.36 -34.54 -1.34
CA VAL A 394 19.98 -34.76 -2.75
C VAL A 394 18.96 -33.77 -3.38
N ASP A 395 19.25 -32.47 -3.40
CA ASP A 395 19.09 -31.58 -4.57
C ASP A 395 19.73 -30.21 -4.26
N LEU A 396 21.04 -30.06 -4.49
CA LEU A 396 21.80 -28.84 -4.19
C LEU A 396 21.15 -27.57 -4.78
N ARG A 397 20.51 -27.66 -5.96
CA ARG A 397 19.79 -26.53 -6.57
C ARG A 397 18.55 -26.13 -5.78
N HIS A 398 17.72 -27.08 -5.39
CA HIS A 398 16.52 -26.84 -4.58
C HIS A 398 16.87 -26.34 -3.17
N THR A 399 18.07 -26.67 -2.68
CA THR A 399 18.61 -26.21 -1.40
C THR A 399 19.08 -24.74 -1.47
N ILE A 400 19.71 -24.34 -2.59
CA ILE A 400 20.11 -22.96 -2.88
C ILE A 400 18.88 -22.06 -3.07
N GLU A 401 17.84 -22.54 -3.75
CA GLU A 401 16.58 -21.80 -3.90
C GLU A 401 15.82 -21.64 -2.57
N ALA A 402 15.84 -22.65 -1.69
CA ALA A 402 15.24 -22.59 -0.36
C ALA A 402 15.97 -21.63 0.60
N GLN A 403 17.29 -21.45 0.45
CA GLN A 403 18.05 -20.49 1.25
C GLN A 403 17.68 -19.03 0.94
N LEU A 404 17.17 -18.73 -0.25
CA LEU A 404 16.71 -17.41 -0.67
C LEU A 404 15.27 -17.07 -0.22
N GLY A 405 14.71 -17.84 0.73
CA GLY A 405 13.36 -17.64 1.26
C GLY A 405 13.11 -16.27 1.89
N SER A 406 11.83 -15.90 2.01
CA SER A 406 11.39 -14.70 2.73
C SER A 406 11.96 -14.72 4.14
N GLY A 407 12.52 -13.60 4.63
CA GLY A 407 12.93 -13.45 6.03
C GLY A 407 11.77 -13.56 7.05
N ALA A 408 10.56 -13.86 6.58
CA ALA A 408 9.37 -14.12 7.37
C ALA A 408 9.09 -15.63 7.39
N GLY A 409 8.98 -16.20 8.58
CA GLY A 409 8.48 -17.56 8.79
C GLY A 409 6.95 -17.61 8.81
N ASP A 410 6.40 -18.75 8.39
CA ASP A 410 4.94 -19.04 8.37
C ASP A 410 4.38 -19.43 9.75
N GLY A 411 5.17 -19.24 10.81
CA GLY A 411 4.81 -19.57 12.18
C GLY A 411 3.99 -18.51 12.92
N LYS A 412 3.79 -18.76 14.22
CA LYS A 412 3.05 -17.88 15.14
C LYS A 412 3.62 -16.46 15.07
N LYS A 413 2.81 -15.45 14.74
CA LYS A 413 3.27 -14.07 14.54
C LYS A 413 3.97 -13.51 15.79
N VAL A 414 5.29 -13.46 15.79
CA VAL A 414 6.10 -12.82 16.83
C VAL A 414 6.71 -11.56 16.21
N LEU A 415 5.96 -10.46 16.31
CA LEU A 415 6.42 -9.16 15.82
C LEU A 415 7.52 -8.62 16.73
N ARG A 416 8.69 -8.33 16.17
CA ARG A 416 9.81 -7.74 16.89
C ARG A 416 10.43 -6.61 16.08
N ASN A 417 10.81 -5.55 16.79
CA ASN A 417 11.64 -4.50 16.18
C ASN A 417 13.05 -5.06 15.91
N VAL A 418 13.46 -5.10 14.66
CA VAL A 418 14.79 -5.56 14.20
C VAL A 418 15.78 -4.41 13.97
N GLY A 419 15.42 -3.20 14.40
CA GLY A 419 16.27 -2.02 14.36
C GLY A 419 16.22 -1.27 13.03
N PRO A 420 17.13 -0.31 12.81
CA PRO A 420 17.11 0.53 11.62
C PRO A 420 17.47 -0.22 10.34
N SER A 421 16.95 0.26 9.21
CA SER A 421 17.33 -0.17 7.87
C SER A 421 17.43 1.01 6.91
N ILE A 422 18.28 0.85 5.90
CA ILE A 422 18.39 1.80 4.78
C ILE A 422 17.99 1.10 3.50
N THR A 423 17.21 1.79 2.68
CA THR A 423 16.89 1.38 1.31
C THR A 423 17.60 2.31 0.35
N TYR A 424 18.26 1.73 -0.66
CA TYR A 424 18.97 2.49 -1.68
C TYR A 424 18.92 1.75 -3.02
N ARG A 425 19.11 2.49 -4.12
CA ARG A 425 19.32 1.90 -5.45
C ARG A 425 20.75 2.15 -5.89
N LEU A 426 21.38 1.12 -6.43
CA LEU A 426 22.65 1.29 -7.15
C LEU A 426 22.36 1.30 -8.63
N ARG A 427 22.71 2.39 -9.29
CA ARG A 427 22.64 2.54 -10.75
C ARG A 427 24.03 2.46 -11.35
N ASP A 428 24.19 1.61 -12.35
CA ASP A 428 25.43 1.51 -13.11
C ASP A 428 25.51 2.54 -14.25
N ALA A 429 26.66 2.60 -14.92
CA ALA A 429 26.88 3.48 -16.07
C ALA A 429 25.97 3.18 -17.28
N SER A 430 25.34 2.01 -17.34
CA SER A 430 24.36 1.64 -18.38
C SER A 430 22.93 2.12 -18.05
N GLY A 431 22.72 2.66 -16.85
CA GLY A 431 21.43 3.13 -16.35
C GLY A 431 20.59 2.03 -15.71
N GLN A 432 21.06 0.78 -15.63
CA GLN A 432 20.37 -0.28 -14.90
C GLN A 432 20.49 -0.04 -13.39
N ALA A 433 19.37 -0.12 -12.68
CA ALA A 433 19.31 0.12 -11.24
C ALA A 433 18.73 -1.09 -10.50
N ARG A 434 19.41 -1.52 -9.43
CA ARG A 434 18.92 -2.54 -8.50
C ARG A 434 18.64 -1.91 -7.15
N GLU A 435 17.63 -2.38 -6.45
CA GLU A 435 17.27 -1.89 -5.13
C GLU A 435 17.79 -2.82 -4.04
N PHE A 436 18.30 -2.22 -2.98
CA PHE A 436 18.89 -2.87 -1.82
C PHE A 436 18.25 -2.37 -0.53
N SER A 437 18.12 -3.26 0.45
CA SER A 437 17.66 -2.94 1.80
C SER A 437 18.56 -3.60 2.82
N ASN A 438 19.34 -2.80 3.55
CA ASN A 438 20.28 -3.31 4.54
C ASN A 438 19.77 -3.01 5.95
N TYR A 439 19.79 -4.01 6.83
CA TYR A 439 19.49 -3.85 8.25
C TYR A 439 20.77 -3.55 9.04
N MET A 440 20.67 -2.60 9.97
CA MET A 440 21.84 -2.04 10.66
C MET A 440 22.26 -2.84 11.90
N LEU A 441 21.35 -3.63 12.45
CA LEU A 441 21.58 -4.49 13.61
C LEU A 441 21.45 -5.96 13.20
N PRO A 442 22.24 -6.86 13.81
CA PRO A 442 22.08 -8.27 13.55
C PRO A 442 20.81 -8.79 14.23
N VAL A 443 20.14 -9.72 13.56
CA VAL A 443 19.01 -10.47 14.10
C VAL A 443 19.44 -11.90 14.40
N GLU A 444 18.82 -12.52 15.39
CA GLU A 444 19.10 -13.91 15.73
C GLU A 444 18.23 -14.83 14.88
N LEU A 445 18.87 -15.66 14.06
CA LEU A 445 18.26 -16.67 13.20
C LEU A 445 18.99 -18.01 13.43
N ASP A 446 18.24 -19.06 13.77
CA ASP A 446 18.78 -20.40 14.04
C ASP A 446 19.96 -20.42 15.04
N GLY A 447 19.91 -19.55 16.05
CA GLY A 447 20.95 -19.43 17.09
C GLY A 447 22.24 -18.75 16.63
N VAL A 448 22.23 -18.08 15.46
CA VAL A 448 23.33 -17.26 14.95
C VAL A 448 22.84 -15.83 14.73
N LYS A 449 23.66 -14.85 15.13
CA LYS A 449 23.42 -13.44 14.82
C LYS A 449 23.83 -13.15 13.38
N VAL A 450 22.91 -12.65 12.56
CA VAL A 450 23.17 -12.31 11.16
C VAL A 450 22.62 -10.91 10.81
N PHE A 451 23.36 -10.17 10.00
CA PHE A 451 22.86 -8.98 9.32
C PHE A 451 22.08 -9.39 8.07
N LEU A 452 20.90 -8.82 7.91
CA LEU A 452 20.05 -9.06 6.75
C LEU A 452 20.29 -7.98 5.69
N SER A 453 20.49 -8.40 4.45
CA SER A 453 20.74 -7.50 3.33
C SER A 453 20.01 -7.99 2.10
N GLY A 454 18.94 -7.28 1.77
CA GLY A 454 18.02 -7.62 0.70
C GLY A 454 18.43 -7.00 -0.63
N VAL A 455 18.15 -7.72 -1.73
CA VAL A 455 18.27 -7.22 -3.11
C VAL A 455 17.02 -7.56 -3.91
N ARG A 456 16.64 -6.67 -4.82
CA ARG A 456 15.69 -6.94 -5.89
C ARG A 456 16.03 -6.17 -7.16
N SER A 457 15.77 -6.78 -8.31
CA SER A 457 16.07 -6.18 -9.62
C SER A 457 15.00 -5.16 -10.01
N THR A 458 13.73 -5.47 -9.77
CA THR A 458 12.61 -4.57 -10.01
C THR A 458 11.77 -4.37 -8.74
N ALA A 459 11.04 -3.25 -8.66
CA ALA A 459 10.20 -2.95 -7.50
C ALA A 459 9.03 -3.95 -7.31
N GLY A 460 8.70 -4.74 -8.34
CA GLY A 460 7.68 -5.79 -8.27
C GLY A 460 8.20 -7.15 -7.82
N ASP A 461 9.53 -7.35 -7.78
CA ASP A 461 10.13 -8.62 -7.36
C ASP A 461 10.14 -8.75 -5.83
N ALA A 462 10.01 -9.98 -5.35
CA ALA A 462 10.25 -10.30 -3.95
C ALA A 462 11.73 -10.05 -3.58
N MET A 463 11.97 -9.46 -2.41
CA MET A 463 13.33 -9.24 -1.92
C MET A 463 14.00 -10.57 -1.56
N ARG A 464 15.24 -10.75 -2.02
CA ARG A 464 16.10 -11.89 -1.65
C ARG A 464 17.15 -11.41 -0.66
N TYR A 465 17.34 -12.13 0.44
CA TYR A 465 18.20 -11.70 1.54
C TYR A 465 19.49 -12.51 1.64
N MET A 466 20.62 -11.81 1.62
CA MET A 466 21.90 -12.31 2.09
C MET A 466 21.96 -12.20 3.62
N ARG A 467 22.43 -13.25 4.29
CA ARG A 467 22.53 -13.34 5.76
C ARG A 467 24.00 -13.31 6.20
N ILE A 468 24.54 -12.12 6.45
CA ILE A 468 25.95 -11.97 6.84
C ILE A 468 26.11 -12.30 8.33
N PRO A 469 26.89 -13.32 8.74
CA PRO A 469 27.08 -13.60 10.16
C PRO A 469 27.85 -12.46 10.84
N ALA A 470 27.41 -12.12 12.05
CA ALA A 470 28.11 -11.17 12.90
C ALA A 470 29.34 -11.85 13.51
N ASP A 471 30.48 -11.15 13.50
CA ASP A 471 31.73 -11.62 14.09
C ASP A 471 31.72 -11.52 15.64
N GLU A 472 32.85 -11.81 16.29
CA GLU A 472 32.97 -11.75 17.75
C GLU A 472 32.67 -10.38 18.38
N ASN A 473 32.66 -9.31 17.59
CA ASN A 473 32.36 -7.93 18.01
C ASN A 473 30.97 -7.46 17.54
N ASP A 474 30.09 -8.39 17.14
CA ASP A 474 28.82 -8.09 16.50
C ASP A 474 28.99 -7.19 15.23
N SER A 475 30.09 -7.37 14.48
CA SER A 475 30.41 -6.60 13.26
C SER A 475 30.35 -7.47 11.99
N ILE A 476 30.28 -6.81 10.84
CA ILE A 476 30.43 -7.45 9.51
C ILE A 476 31.90 -7.56 9.08
N ASP A 477 32.83 -6.96 9.82
CA ASP A 477 34.22 -6.84 9.38
C ASP A 477 34.88 -8.21 9.19
N GLY A 478 34.56 -9.19 10.04
CA GLY A 478 35.00 -10.59 9.87
C GLY A 478 34.62 -11.17 8.51
N PHE A 479 33.36 -11.01 8.10
CA PHE A 479 32.89 -11.45 6.80
C PHE A 479 33.57 -10.68 5.66
N MET A 480 33.69 -9.36 5.78
CA MET A 480 34.30 -8.52 4.76
C MET A 480 35.77 -8.88 4.51
N ARG A 481 36.53 -9.19 5.56
CA ARG A 481 37.91 -9.71 5.45
C ARG A 481 37.96 -11.05 4.76
N LEU A 482 37.11 -12.00 5.15
CA LEU A 482 37.08 -13.33 4.55
C LEU A 482 36.70 -13.25 3.05
N ARG A 483 35.72 -12.42 2.68
CA ARG A 483 35.33 -12.18 1.28
C ARG A 483 36.46 -11.60 0.46
N ALA A 484 37.18 -10.61 0.98
CA ALA A 484 38.36 -10.07 0.33
C ALA A 484 39.49 -11.10 0.19
N ALA A 485 39.71 -11.93 1.21
CA ALA A 485 40.69 -13.02 1.15
C ALA A 485 40.31 -14.10 0.13
N LEU A 486 39.02 -14.38 -0.05
CA LEU A 486 38.55 -15.29 -1.09
C LEU A 486 38.88 -14.76 -2.50
N ALA A 487 38.79 -13.45 -2.70
CA ALA A 487 39.15 -12.81 -3.97
C ALA A 487 40.67 -12.77 -4.22
N ASP A 488 41.51 -12.90 -3.19
CA ASP A 488 42.98 -12.84 -3.29
C ASP A 488 43.59 -14.23 -3.58
N PRO A 489 44.18 -14.47 -4.77
CA PRO A 489 44.80 -15.74 -5.11
C PRO A 489 45.94 -16.17 -4.17
N ALA A 490 46.70 -15.22 -3.62
CA ALA A 490 47.82 -15.53 -2.72
C ALA A 490 47.31 -16.01 -1.36
N LEU A 491 46.23 -15.41 -0.84
CA LEU A 491 45.63 -15.85 0.41
C LEU A 491 44.91 -17.20 0.24
N ARG A 492 44.27 -17.45 -0.91
CA ARG A 492 43.73 -18.78 -1.25
C ARG A 492 44.82 -19.85 -1.26
N ALA A 493 45.95 -19.60 -1.92
CA ALA A 493 47.07 -20.53 -1.96
C ALA A 493 47.62 -20.82 -0.55
N ARG A 494 47.83 -19.78 0.27
CA ARG A 494 48.27 -19.92 1.67
C ARG A 494 47.29 -20.72 2.54
N ALA A 495 45.99 -20.57 2.32
CA ALA A 495 44.97 -21.33 3.03
C ALA A 495 45.06 -22.84 2.70
N VAL A 496 45.28 -23.16 1.43
CA VAL A 496 45.49 -24.55 0.97
C VAL A 496 46.79 -25.12 1.52
N ASP A 497 47.89 -24.35 1.51
CA ASP A 497 49.17 -24.75 2.12
C ASP A 497 49.00 -25.13 3.58
N ARG A 498 48.28 -24.30 4.35
CA ARG A 498 48.00 -24.54 5.76
C ARG A 498 47.18 -25.81 5.97
N LEU A 499 46.13 -26.02 5.17
CA LEU A 499 45.29 -27.22 5.22
C LEU A 499 46.10 -28.50 4.93
N VAL A 500 46.95 -28.46 3.90
CA VAL A 500 47.82 -29.58 3.54
C VAL A 500 48.86 -29.85 4.63
N GLY A 501 49.45 -28.80 5.21
CA GLY A 501 50.38 -28.92 6.33
C GLY A 501 49.75 -29.55 7.57
N GLN A 502 48.48 -29.24 7.87
CA GLN A 502 47.72 -29.85 8.97
C GLN A 502 47.43 -31.34 8.70
N ALA A 503 47.19 -31.73 7.44
CA ALA A 503 46.89 -33.11 7.06
C ALA A 503 48.14 -34.00 6.92
N ALA A 504 49.31 -33.41 6.61
CA ALA A 504 50.50 -34.16 6.18
C ALA A 504 51.24 -34.91 7.32
N GLY A 505 50.98 -34.65 8.60
CA GLY A 505 51.38 -35.52 9.73
C GLY A 505 52.86 -36.00 9.84
N GLY A 506 53.78 -35.50 9.00
CA GLY A 506 55.20 -35.86 8.98
C GLY A 506 55.62 -37.16 8.27
N SER A 507 54.76 -37.86 7.49
CA SER A 507 55.13 -39.13 6.81
C SER A 507 55.20 -39.03 5.27
N THR A 508 55.96 -39.92 4.60
CA THR A 508 56.10 -39.95 3.13
C THR A 508 54.81 -40.37 2.40
N ALA A 509 53.99 -41.24 2.99
CA ALA A 509 52.65 -41.55 2.45
C ALA A 509 51.72 -40.33 2.52
N ALA A 510 51.86 -39.51 3.55
CA ALA A 510 51.13 -38.27 3.69
C ALA A 510 51.59 -37.16 2.73
N ALA A 511 52.80 -37.25 2.17
CA ALA A 511 53.29 -36.32 1.14
C ALA A 511 52.55 -36.51 -0.21
N HIS A 512 52.33 -37.75 -0.66
CA HIS A 512 51.57 -38.00 -1.90
C HIS A 512 50.08 -37.65 -1.74
N MET A 513 49.49 -37.99 -0.59
CA MET A 513 48.13 -37.57 -0.24
C MET A 513 48.00 -36.04 -0.11
N GLY A 514 49.07 -35.37 0.34
CA GLY A 514 49.14 -33.91 0.44
C GLY A 514 49.05 -33.20 -0.91
N GLU A 515 49.69 -33.70 -1.95
CA GLU A 515 49.59 -33.13 -3.31
C GLU A 515 48.19 -33.31 -3.92
N GLN A 516 47.57 -34.47 -3.73
CA GLN A 516 46.20 -34.68 -4.18
C GLN A 516 45.21 -33.79 -3.42
N LEU A 517 45.38 -33.66 -2.11
CA LEU A 517 44.58 -32.76 -1.28
C LEU A 517 44.76 -31.29 -1.69
N ARG A 518 45.99 -30.86 -1.96
CA ARG A 518 46.33 -29.53 -2.48
C ARG A 518 45.55 -29.22 -3.75
N PHE A 519 45.61 -30.12 -4.73
CA PHE A 519 44.92 -29.95 -6.01
C PHE A 519 43.41 -29.83 -5.81
N SER A 520 42.81 -30.74 -5.05
CA SER A 520 41.37 -30.73 -4.78
C SER A 520 40.92 -29.50 -3.99
N ALA A 521 41.68 -29.08 -2.98
CA ALA A 521 41.35 -27.93 -2.15
C ALA A 521 41.49 -26.61 -2.92
N SER A 522 42.56 -26.45 -3.70
CA SER A 522 42.73 -25.29 -4.59
C SER A 522 41.58 -25.22 -5.59
N ARG A 523 41.26 -26.34 -6.25
CA ARG A 523 40.15 -26.38 -7.22
C ARG A 523 38.82 -26.02 -6.57
N ALA A 524 38.54 -26.53 -5.37
CA ALA A 524 37.31 -26.22 -4.65
C ALA A 524 37.20 -24.74 -4.30
N LEU A 525 38.28 -24.16 -3.76
CA LEU A 525 38.30 -22.76 -3.35
C LEU A 525 38.29 -21.81 -4.55
N ASP A 526 38.96 -22.15 -5.65
CA ASP A 526 38.99 -21.37 -6.88
C ASP A 526 37.64 -21.39 -7.63
N LEU A 527 36.96 -22.54 -7.66
CA LEU A 527 35.58 -22.63 -8.17
C LEU A 527 34.62 -21.81 -7.31
N PHE A 528 34.68 -21.96 -5.99
CA PHE A 528 33.83 -21.22 -5.07
C PHE A 528 34.10 -19.71 -5.11
N ALA A 529 35.35 -19.29 -5.33
CA ALA A 529 35.72 -17.89 -5.53
C ALA A 529 35.23 -17.31 -6.88
N GLY A 530 34.73 -18.13 -7.81
CA GLY A 530 34.44 -17.72 -9.18
C GLY A 530 35.70 -17.38 -9.99
N ALA A 531 36.88 -17.76 -9.51
CA ALA A 531 38.17 -17.44 -10.14
C ALA A 531 38.42 -18.27 -11.41
N VAL A 532 37.73 -19.40 -11.56
CA VAL A 532 37.89 -20.32 -12.68
C VAL A 532 36.50 -20.75 -13.18
N PRO A 533 36.23 -20.67 -14.50
CA PRO A 533 34.93 -21.08 -15.02
C PRO A 533 34.74 -22.59 -14.90
N VAL A 534 33.50 -23.00 -14.59
CA VAL A 534 33.10 -24.41 -14.57
C VAL A 534 33.14 -24.98 -15.99
N VAL A 535 32.59 -24.24 -16.95
CA VAL A 535 32.56 -24.58 -18.38
C VAL A 535 33.41 -23.59 -19.15
N LYS A 536 34.37 -24.10 -19.93
CA LYS A 536 35.27 -23.28 -20.76
C LYS A 536 34.45 -22.42 -21.74
N GLY A 537 34.65 -21.10 -21.71
CA GLY A 537 33.96 -20.14 -22.58
C GLY A 537 32.68 -19.52 -22.00
N LYS A 538 32.24 -19.94 -20.81
CA LYS A 538 31.20 -19.23 -20.03
C LYS A 538 31.84 -18.32 -18.97
N PRO A 539 31.18 -17.21 -18.57
CA PRO A 539 31.60 -16.45 -17.40
C PRO A 539 31.63 -17.36 -16.17
N GLY A 540 32.62 -17.20 -15.30
CA GLY A 540 32.65 -17.92 -14.03
C GLY A 540 31.50 -17.47 -13.14
N VAL A 541 30.63 -18.39 -12.75
CA VAL A 541 29.72 -18.22 -11.61
C VAL A 541 30.52 -18.58 -10.35
N GLY A 542 30.33 -17.87 -9.24
CA GLY A 542 30.96 -18.16 -7.96
C GLY A 542 29.97 -18.79 -6.96
N GLY A 543 30.44 -19.10 -5.76
CA GLY A 543 29.61 -19.63 -4.68
C GLY A 543 29.25 -21.11 -4.86
N LEU A 544 28.22 -21.56 -4.14
CA LEU A 544 27.74 -22.94 -4.19
C LEU A 544 27.08 -23.29 -5.53
N GLU A 545 26.62 -22.30 -6.29
CA GLU A 545 26.11 -22.52 -7.65
C GLU A 545 27.20 -23.04 -8.58
N ALA A 546 28.42 -22.46 -8.51
CA ALA A 546 29.59 -22.92 -9.25
C ALA A 546 29.96 -24.37 -8.90
N VAL A 547 29.88 -24.70 -7.60
CA VAL A 547 30.13 -26.04 -7.09
C VAL A 547 29.09 -27.03 -7.60
N ALA A 548 27.81 -26.65 -7.56
CA ALA A 548 26.72 -27.47 -8.07
C ALA A 548 26.86 -27.73 -9.58
N GLU A 549 27.16 -26.71 -10.38
CA GLU A 549 27.37 -26.85 -11.83
C GLU A 549 28.59 -27.76 -12.13
N PHE A 550 29.68 -27.61 -11.36
CA PHE A 550 30.86 -28.46 -11.48
C PHE A 550 30.54 -29.93 -11.19
N LEU A 551 29.86 -30.22 -10.08
CA LEU A 551 29.47 -31.59 -9.72
C LEU A 551 28.52 -32.20 -10.76
N GLN A 552 27.60 -31.42 -11.32
CA GLN A 552 26.69 -31.90 -12.36
C GLN A 552 27.42 -32.23 -13.67
N THR A 553 28.45 -31.46 -14.02
CA THR A 553 29.16 -31.57 -15.29
C THR A 553 30.32 -32.57 -15.24
N SER A 554 31.03 -32.66 -14.11
CA SER A 554 32.26 -33.43 -13.97
C SER A 554 32.11 -34.75 -13.21
N VAL A 555 30.98 -34.98 -12.52
CA VAL A 555 30.75 -36.21 -11.73
C VAL A 555 29.56 -37.00 -12.29
N PRO A 556 29.73 -38.32 -12.55
CA PRO A 556 28.64 -39.20 -12.98
C PRO A 556 27.47 -39.20 -11.97
N PRO A 557 26.20 -39.32 -12.43
CA PRO A 557 25.02 -39.23 -11.56
C PRO A 557 25.04 -40.14 -10.32
N ALA A 558 25.60 -41.35 -10.43
CA ALA A 558 25.66 -42.33 -9.34
C ALA A 558 26.58 -41.90 -8.18
N ASP A 559 27.59 -41.08 -8.45
CA ASP A 559 28.61 -40.68 -7.47
C ASP A 559 28.42 -39.26 -6.94
N ARG A 560 27.42 -38.51 -7.44
CA ARG A 560 27.23 -37.08 -7.14
C ARG A 560 27.06 -36.80 -5.66
N THR A 561 26.27 -37.60 -4.94
CA THR A 561 26.01 -37.40 -3.50
C THR A 561 27.28 -37.59 -2.67
N ASN A 562 28.05 -38.65 -2.95
CA ASN A 562 29.30 -38.90 -2.23
C ASN A 562 30.35 -37.82 -2.57
N ALA A 563 30.43 -37.43 -3.85
CA ALA A 563 31.32 -36.37 -4.29
C ALA A 563 30.95 -35.01 -3.68
N SER A 564 29.66 -34.67 -3.58
CA SER A 564 29.21 -33.42 -2.94
C SER A 564 29.59 -33.39 -1.46
N ASP A 565 29.42 -34.49 -0.73
CA ASP A 565 29.76 -34.56 0.70
C ASP A 565 31.26 -34.42 0.96
N VAL A 566 32.10 -35.01 0.10
CA VAL A 566 33.56 -34.84 0.18
C VAL A 566 33.96 -33.41 -0.18
N PHE A 567 33.38 -32.87 -1.25
CA PHE A 567 33.68 -31.52 -1.72
C PHE A 567 33.27 -30.46 -0.69
N MET A 568 32.08 -30.57 -0.09
CA MET A 568 31.61 -29.63 0.93
C MET A 568 32.46 -29.68 2.21
N ARG A 569 32.89 -30.88 2.64
CA ARG A 569 33.84 -31.02 3.76
C ARG A 569 35.18 -30.35 3.46
N LEU A 570 35.69 -30.56 2.26
CA LEU A 570 36.96 -29.96 1.81
C LEU A 570 36.85 -28.45 1.70
N LEU A 571 35.76 -27.95 1.11
CA LEU A 571 35.48 -26.51 0.98
C LEU A 571 35.35 -25.85 2.34
N ASN A 572 34.60 -26.45 3.28
CA ASN A 572 34.46 -25.91 4.64
C ASN A 572 35.82 -25.86 5.36
N ALA A 573 36.67 -26.88 5.21
CA ALA A 573 38.03 -26.89 5.77
C ALA A 573 38.95 -25.83 5.10
N ALA A 574 38.81 -25.63 3.79
CA ALA A 574 39.57 -24.61 3.05
C ALA A 574 39.12 -23.18 3.44
N ILE A 575 37.82 -22.93 3.56
CA ILE A 575 37.25 -21.65 4.00
C ILE A 575 37.62 -21.34 5.45
N TRP A 576 37.65 -22.35 6.33
CA TRP A 576 38.15 -22.19 7.70
C TRP A 576 39.60 -21.70 7.70
N ASN A 577 40.49 -22.38 6.96
CA ASN A 577 41.90 -22.01 6.88
C ASN A 577 42.08 -20.64 6.20
N LEU A 578 41.24 -20.31 5.22
CA LEU A 578 41.24 -18.99 4.59
C LEU A 578 40.84 -17.89 5.57
N ASN A 579 39.83 -18.14 6.41
CA ASN A 579 39.45 -17.23 7.47
C ASN A 579 40.61 -17.00 8.44
N ASP A 580 41.27 -18.06 8.92
CA ASP A 580 42.43 -17.92 9.82
C ASP A 580 43.58 -17.16 9.17
N VAL A 581 43.91 -17.46 7.91
CA VAL A 581 44.93 -16.71 7.13
C VAL A 581 44.54 -15.24 6.97
N SER A 582 43.26 -14.94 6.72
CA SER A 582 42.76 -13.56 6.61
C SER A 582 42.85 -12.81 7.95
N ARG A 583 42.63 -13.51 9.07
CA ARG A 583 42.71 -12.94 10.42
C ARG A 583 44.15 -12.64 10.79
N GLU A 584 45.07 -13.55 10.51
CA GLU A 584 46.51 -13.36 10.73
C GLU A 584 47.05 -12.19 9.90
N ALA A 585 46.64 -12.07 8.63
CA ALA A 585 47.01 -10.93 7.78
C ALA A 585 46.51 -9.59 8.35
N ALA A 586 45.45 -9.60 9.15
CA ALA A 586 44.91 -8.44 9.86
C ALA A 586 45.43 -8.29 11.30
N GLY A 587 46.39 -9.10 11.75
CA GLY A 587 46.93 -9.08 13.11
C GLY A 587 45.98 -9.63 14.19
N LEU A 588 44.95 -10.38 13.78
CA LEU A 588 43.98 -11.01 14.66
C LEU A 588 44.34 -12.48 14.95
N LYS A 589 43.93 -12.98 16.11
CA LYS A 589 44.10 -14.40 16.48
C LYS A 589 43.22 -15.30 15.61
N ALA A 590 43.69 -16.51 15.30
CA ALA A 590 42.88 -17.57 14.69
C ALA A 590 41.62 -17.85 15.52
N LEU A 591 40.56 -18.33 14.87
CA LEU A 591 39.32 -18.66 15.58
C LEU A 591 39.53 -19.89 16.49
N PRO A 592 38.89 -19.92 17.68
CA PRO A 592 38.90 -21.10 18.52
C PRO A 592 38.20 -22.26 17.81
N GLN A 593 38.67 -23.48 18.09
CA GLN A 593 38.06 -24.72 17.57
C GLN A 593 36.83 -25.10 18.41
N ASP A 594 35.81 -24.23 18.41
CA ASP A 594 34.55 -24.42 19.12
C ASP A 594 33.33 -24.42 18.18
N GLU A 595 32.19 -24.87 18.71
CA GLU A 595 30.95 -24.97 17.94
C GLU A 595 30.46 -23.61 17.41
N LYS A 596 30.67 -22.53 18.19
CA LYS A 596 30.29 -21.17 17.80
C LYS A 596 31.05 -20.70 16.56
N SER A 597 32.35 -20.93 16.54
CA SER A 597 33.22 -20.56 15.42
C SER A 597 32.94 -21.41 14.18
N GLN A 598 32.63 -22.72 14.37
CA GLN A 598 32.17 -23.58 13.28
C GLN A 598 30.88 -23.06 12.65
N ARG A 599 29.88 -22.71 13.46
CA ARG A 599 28.64 -22.10 12.97
C ARG A 599 28.89 -20.79 12.25
N TYR A 600 29.76 -19.92 12.78
CA TYR A 600 30.14 -18.66 12.11
C TYR A 600 30.74 -18.91 10.73
N VAL A 601 31.75 -19.78 10.62
CA VAL A 601 32.43 -20.06 9.33
C VAL A 601 31.48 -20.72 8.34
N SER A 602 30.64 -21.64 8.77
CA SER A 602 29.63 -22.25 7.90
C SER A 602 28.60 -21.23 7.40
N GLN A 603 28.11 -20.34 8.27
CA GLN A 603 27.23 -19.25 7.83
C GLN A 603 27.95 -18.24 6.95
N ALA A 604 29.23 -17.97 7.19
CA ALA A 604 30.03 -17.08 6.36
C ALA A 604 30.22 -17.67 4.96
N MET A 605 30.42 -18.99 4.84
CA MET A 605 30.45 -19.69 3.55
C MET A 605 29.12 -19.54 2.79
N LEU A 606 27.98 -19.69 3.46
CA LEU A 606 26.67 -19.46 2.84
C LEU A 606 26.52 -18.00 2.39
N ALA A 607 26.86 -17.04 3.25
CA ALA A 607 26.83 -15.62 2.92
C ALA A 607 27.77 -15.24 1.76
N LEU A 608 28.95 -15.89 1.65
CA LEU A 608 29.86 -15.71 0.52
C LEU A 608 29.22 -16.21 -0.78
N SER A 609 28.51 -17.34 -0.73
CA SER A 609 27.74 -17.82 -1.87
C SER A 609 26.63 -16.84 -2.26
N ASP A 610 25.86 -16.36 -1.28
CA ASP A 610 24.78 -15.38 -1.49
C ASP A 610 25.31 -14.06 -2.03
N SER A 611 26.56 -13.69 -1.72
CA SER A 611 27.15 -12.43 -2.19
C SER A 611 27.24 -12.32 -3.71
N PHE A 612 27.37 -13.45 -4.43
CA PHE A 612 27.33 -13.49 -5.89
C PHE A 612 25.93 -13.20 -6.45
N VAL A 613 24.87 -13.58 -5.73
CA VAL A 613 23.48 -13.29 -6.07
C VAL A 613 23.10 -11.85 -5.66
N TYR A 614 23.58 -11.41 -4.49
CA TYR A 614 23.45 -10.03 -4.02
C TYR A 614 24.00 -9.06 -5.07
N GLY A 615 25.18 -9.36 -5.62
CA GLY A 615 25.71 -8.74 -6.83
C GLY A 615 26.01 -7.23 -6.70
N ALA A 616 25.85 -6.64 -5.52
CA ALA A 616 26.21 -5.25 -5.28
C ALA A 616 27.73 -5.10 -5.29
N PRO A 617 28.29 -4.09 -5.97
CA PRO A 617 29.72 -3.79 -5.92
C PRO A 617 30.17 -3.22 -4.57
N VAL A 618 29.23 -2.74 -3.76
CA VAL A 618 29.48 -2.16 -2.44
C VAL A 618 28.39 -2.55 -1.44
N TYR A 619 28.74 -2.55 -0.16
CA TYR A 619 27.84 -2.74 0.97
C TYR A 619 27.78 -1.46 1.81
N LEU A 620 26.58 -0.99 2.13
CA LEU A 620 26.35 0.25 2.88
C LEU A 620 25.78 -0.07 4.27
N LYS A 621 26.30 0.61 5.30
CA LYS A 621 25.81 0.58 6.69
C LYS A 621 25.90 1.98 7.31
N LEU A 622 25.00 2.31 8.22
CA LEU A 622 25.06 3.52 9.06
C LEU A 622 26.16 3.43 10.14
#